data_AF-A0A941EF00-F1
#
_entry.id   AF-A0A941EF00-F1
#
_cell.length_a   1.000
_cell.length_b   1.000
_cell.length_c   1.000
_cell.angle_alpha   90.00
_cell.angle_beta   90.00
_cell.angle_gamma   90.00
#
_symmetry.space_group_name_H-M   'P 1'
#
loop_
_entity.id
_entity.type
_entity.pdbx_description
1 polymer ?
#
loop_
_entity_poly.entity_id
_entity_poly.type
_entity_poly.pdbx_seq_one_letter_code
_entity_poly.pdbx_strand_id
1 'polypeptide(L)'
;MSGEEPGVDAPAAAPDRSPGGAEHDGGAGGAGDVAAESGVSGAEHDGGVGGVGDVAAESGVSTAADGSDLGPGEAVPDDGGTPSAPAPAPDRAPGAAALSEPVRARVLDFAAQVAGGLPTATLPVSLRPFAKFTPAKRARLAATPLAAALEADAVFRGRVAERVRDTYPEVAEALFAGAIPPAADPRDVAAIVYLLRPEGWVDLLGQAELAARESERALADEHLGDEVARLKAEIDAIREQTKAETERLKAELAAERREGDSLRRRIRQLEADMRRAQAHAREAVSESSAVQNAASMQVSAAEAELRRVRARLAESEAALESARSATRASRGADEVRMRLLLETISEAAAGLQRELAISPTDARPADTVEAVRADTLGAHDVAGQARAADDPAILDALLALPRAHLVVDGYNVTKTGFPTLSLHEQRIRLLKGLGGIAARTGAEVTCVFDGAELGGPVPVPQHKGVRVLFSRGGEIADELIRRLVAAEPQGRPLIVVSSDKEVADGVRRSGARPVPSSMLVRRLGRS
;
A
#
# COMPACT_ATOMS: atom_id res chain seq x y z
N MET A 1 3.60 32.43 35.32
CA MET A 1 3.97 31.01 35.14
C MET A 1 3.22 30.53 33.90
N SER A 2 3.63 30.85 32.66
CA SER A 2 4.97 31.20 32.10
C SER A 2 5.90 30.00 31.93
N GLY A 3 6.51 29.89 30.74
CA GLY A 3 7.14 28.70 30.17
C GLY A 3 6.26 28.12 29.06
N GLU A 4 6.58 28.15 27.76
CA GLU A 4 7.85 28.44 27.05
C GLU A 4 9.00 27.48 27.43
N GLU A 5 9.79 26.91 26.50
CA GLU A 5 10.10 27.31 25.11
C GLU A 5 9.86 26.20 24.04
N PRO A 6 9.98 26.50 22.72
CA PRO A 6 9.71 25.57 21.61
C PRO A 6 10.96 24.90 21.01
N GLY A 7 10.75 23.97 20.08
CA GLY A 7 11.79 23.42 19.18
C GLY A 7 11.49 23.73 17.71
N VAL A 8 12.51 24.12 16.94
CA VAL A 8 12.42 24.67 15.57
C VAL A 8 13.60 24.18 14.72
N ASP A 9 13.39 24.07 13.39
CA ASP A 9 14.40 23.92 12.31
C ASP A 9 15.21 22.60 12.21
N ALA A 10 15.62 22.08 11.04
CA ALA A 10 15.24 22.37 9.63
C ALA A 10 15.52 21.11 8.71
N PRO A 11 15.74 21.13 7.37
CA PRO A 11 15.15 20.10 6.51
C PRO A 11 16.11 19.39 5.50
N ALA A 12 15.50 18.65 4.57
CA ALA A 12 16.01 18.22 3.25
C ALA A 12 17.09 17.12 3.16
N ALA A 13 16.79 16.05 2.39
CA ALA A 13 17.55 15.69 1.17
C ALA A 13 17.00 14.41 0.50
N ALA A 14 16.66 14.53 -0.78
CA ALA A 14 16.64 13.47 -1.80
C ALA A 14 17.22 14.11 -3.08
N PRO A 15 17.58 13.36 -4.15
CA PRO A 15 17.44 11.91 -4.39
C PRO A 15 18.76 11.23 -4.82
N ASP A 16 18.69 9.96 -5.24
CA ASP A 16 19.50 9.49 -6.38
C ASP A 16 18.73 8.43 -7.21
N ARG A 17 19.24 8.04 -8.39
CA ARG A 17 18.54 7.21 -9.40
C ARG A 17 19.46 6.20 -10.11
N SER A 18 18.84 5.08 -10.52
CA SER A 18 19.16 4.33 -11.76
C SER A 18 20.52 3.57 -11.83
N PRO A 19 20.75 2.73 -12.86
CA PRO A 19 19.82 1.80 -13.54
C PRO A 19 20.40 0.38 -13.83
N GLY A 20 19.54 -0.54 -14.28
CA GLY A 20 19.93 -1.75 -15.02
C GLY A 20 18.78 -2.77 -15.14
N GLY A 21 18.60 -3.55 -16.22
CA GLY A 21 19.34 -3.53 -17.49
C GLY A 21 19.32 -4.86 -18.27
N ALA A 22 18.24 -5.16 -18.99
CA ALA A 22 18.12 -6.20 -20.05
C ALA A 22 16.87 -5.85 -20.88
N GLU A 23 16.87 -5.74 -22.23
CA GLU A 23 17.21 -6.74 -23.27
C GLU A 23 16.21 -7.91 -23.26
N HIS A 24 15.14 -8.00 -24.07
CA HIS A 24 14.71 -7.42 -25.37
C HIS A 24 15.04 -8.28 -26.62
N ASP A 25 14.07 -9.13 -27.01
CA ASP A 25 13.90 -9.78 -28.33
C ASP A 25 12.42 -10.24 -28.41
N GLY A 26 11.73 -10.44 -29.54
CA GLY A 26 12.07 -10.23 -30.96
C GLY A 26 11.05 -10.91 -31.88
N GLY A 27 10.59 -10.23 -32.95
CA GLY A 27 9.59 -10.74 -33.92
C GLY A 27 8.13 -10.44 -33.49
N ALA A 28 7.30 -9.72 -34.26
CA ALA A 28 6.82 -9.96 -35.63
C ALA A 28 5.86 -11.18 -35.73
N GLY A 29 4.70 -11.11 -36.39
CA GLY A 29 4.09 -9.98 -37.10
C GLY A 29 3.29 -10.48 -38.30
N GLY A 30 2.00 -10.17 -38.38
CA GLY A 30 1.14 -10.63 -39.49
C GLY A 30 -0.24 -10.00 -39.45
N ALA A 31 -0.60 -9.32 -40.54
CA ALA A 31 -1.97 -8.88 -40.80
C ALA A 31 -2.70 -9.95 -41.63
N GLY A 32 -4.01 -10.11 -41.38
CA GLY A 32 -4.91 -10.97 -42.15
C GLY A 32 -6.27 -10.30 -42.24
N ASP A 33 -6.85 -10.27 -43.44
CA ASP A 33 -8.01 -9.44 -43.78
C ASP A 33 -9.35 -10.21 -43.67
N VAL A 34 -10.45 -9.50 -43.84
CA VAL A 34 -11.84 -9.94 -43.69
C VAL A 34 -12.20 -11.12 -44.60
N ALA A 35 -12.83 -12.13 -44.00
CA ALA A 35 -13.77 -13.01 -44.69
C ALA A 35 -14.96 -13.31 -43.74
N ALA A 36 -16.17 -13.24 -44.26
CA ALA A 36 -17.39 -13.60 -43.54
C ALA A 36 -18.10 -14.73 -44.29
N GLU A 37 -18.48 -15.80 -43.59
CA GLU A 37 -19.49 -16.74 -44.08
C GLU A 37 -20.19 -17.47 -42.93
N SER A 38 -21.37 -18.04 -43.21
CA SER A 38 -22.32 -18.53 -42.21
C SER A 38 -22.15 -20.03 -41.87
N GLY A 39 -22.15 -20.38 -40.58
CA GLY A 39 -22.08 -21.77 -40.10
C GLY A 39 -23.05 -22.06 -38.94
N VAL A 40 -24.02 -22.94 -39.17
CA VAL A 40 -25.12 -23.30 -38.25
C VAL A 40 -24.68 -24.27 -37.14
N SER A 41 -25.38 -24.23 -35.99
CA SER A 41 -25.47 -25.27 -34.94
C SER A 41 -24.25 -25.48 -34.02
N GLY A 42 -24.29 -24.84 -32.85
CA GLY A 42 -23.65 -25.31 -31.62
C GLY A 42 -24.71 -25.39 -30.51
N ALA A 43 -24.74 -26.49 -29.74
CA ALA A 43 -25.75 -26.71 -28.71
C ALA A 43 -25.29 -26.20 -27.35
N GLU A 44 -26.07 -25.32 -26.72
CA GLU A 44 -25.85 -24.90 -25.34
C GLU A 44 -26.43 -25.94 -24.37
N HIS A 45 -25.63 -26.30 -23.37
CA HIS A 45 -26.02 -27.17 -22.26
C HIS A 45 -26.09 -26.28 -21.01
N ASP A 46 -27.30 -26.02 -20.49
CA ASP A 46 -27.47 -25.42 -19.16
C ASP A 46 -28.55 -26.15 -18.35
N GLY A 47 -28.36 -26.18 -17.03
CA GLY A 47 -29.09 -27.03 -16.10
C GLY A 47 -30.40 -26.42 -15.62
N GLY A 48 -31.52 -27.11 -15.89
CA GLY A 48 -32.85 -26.60 -15.58
C GLY A 48 -33.16 -26.41 -14.09
N VAL A 49 -34.14 -25.53 -13.82
CA VAL A 49 -34.76 -25.35 -12.51
C VAL A 49 -36.28 -25.47 -12.63
N GLY A 50 -36.85 -26.49 -11.98
CA GLY A 50 -38.23 -26.52 -11.49
C GLY A 50 -39.35 -26.86 -12.49
N GLY A 51 -40.21 -27.82 -12.10
CA GLY A 51 -41.52 -28.00 -12.74
C GLY A 51 -42.13 -29.40 -12.65
N VAL A 52 -42.93 -29.63 -11.60
CA VAL A 52 -44.09 -30.56 -11.55
C VAL A 52 -43.94 -31.92 -12.27
N GLY A 53 -43.63 -32.96 -11.51
CA GLY A 53 -43.82 -34.36 -11.95
C GLY A 53 -45.18 -34.90 -11.52
N ASP A 54 -46.01 -35.29 -12.48
CA ASP A 54 -47.20 -36.13 -12.29
C ASP A 54 -47.05 -37.38 -13.18
N VAL A 55 -46.92 -38.55 -12.56
CA VAL A 55 -46.82 -39.86 -13.23
C VAL A 55 -47.42 -40.91 -12.30
N ALA A 56 -48.31 -41.77 -12.82
CA ALA A 56 -48.96 -42.83 -12.06
C ALA A 56 -48.47 -44.23 -12.48
N ALA A 57 -48.54 -45.18 -11.53
CA ALA A 57 -48.27 -46.62 -11.66
C ALA A 57 -46.80 -47.01 -11.94
N GLU A 58 -46.26 -48.13 -11.46
CA GLU A 58 -46.88 -49.40 -11.00
C GLU A 58 -46.32 -49.95 -9.66
N SER A 59 -46.97 -51.03 -9.18
CA SER A 59 -46.44 -52.06 -8.25
C SER A 59 -45.81 -51.61 -6.91
N GLY A 60 -46.66 -51.49 -5.87
CA GLY A 60 -46.24 -51.48 -4.47
C GLY A 60 -46.72 -52.74 -3.73
N VAL A 61 -45.82 -53.42 -3.01
CA VAL A 61 -46.10 -54.65 -2.24
C VAL A 61 -46.16 -54.33 -0.74
N SER A 62 -47.14 -54.94 -0.05
CA SER A 62 -47.21 -55.35 1.38
C SER A 62 -46.28 -54.67 2.43
N THR A 63 -46.75 -54.24 3.61
CA THR A 63 -48.05 -54.44 4.28
C THR A 63 -48.33 -53.28 5.25
N ALA A 64 -49.61 -53.02 5.55
CA ALA A 64 -50.02 -52.05 6.57
C ALA A 64 -50.10 -52.67 7.98
N ALA A 65 -50.25 -51.82 9.01
CA ALA A 65 -50.49 -52.22 10.38
C ALA A 65 -51.86 -51.71 10.88
N ASP A 66 -52.55 -52.58 11.62
CA ASP A 66 -53.70 -52.34 12.52
C ASP A 66 -55.01 -51.78 11.92
N GLY A 67 -56.15 -52.14 12.55
CA GLY A 67 -57.50 -51.76 12.11
C GLY A 67 -58.55 -52.89 12.25
N SER A 68 -59.14 -53.00 13.44
CA SER A 68 -60.15 -54.00 13.83
C SER A 68 -61.53 -53.87 13.14
N ASP A 69 -62.19 -54.99 12.84
CA ASP A 69 -63.65 -55.16 13.02
C ASP A 69 -64.05 -56.64 13.23
N LEU A 70 -65.35 -56.93 13.40
CA LEU A 70 -65.89 -58.06 14.16
C LEU A 70 -66.39 -59.29 13.37
N GLY A 71 -65.98 -60.47 13.84
CA GLY A 71 -66.81 -61.69 13.90
C GLY A 71 -66.78 -62.66 12.70
N PRO A 72 -67.45 -63.83 12.81
CA PRO A 72 -67.57 -64.62 14.03
C PRO A 72 -67.32 -66.12 13.85
N GLY A 73 -66.55 -66.71 14.79
CA GLY A 73 -66.68 -68.12 15.20
C GLY A 73 -66.14 -69.20 14.26
N GLU A 74 -65.07 -69.86 14.70
CA GLU A 74 -64.98 -71.31 14.56
C GLU A 74 -64.35 -71.90 15.84
N ALA A 75 -64.94 -72.99 16.36
CA ALA A 75 -64.53 -73.59 17.62
C ALA A 75 -63.51 -74.71 17.37
N VAL A 76 -62.23 -74.41 17.56
CA VAL A 76 -61.16 -75.42 17.65
C VAL A 76 -61.03 -75.82 19.13
N PRO A 77 -61.01 -77.12 19.46
CA PRO A 77 -61.26 -77.57 20.83
C PRO A 77 -60.11 -77.24 21.79
N ASP A 78 -60.49 -76.99 23.04
CA ASP A 78 -59.64 -77.18 24.21
C ASP A 78 -59.24 -78.66 24.29
N ASP A 79 -58.07 -79.00 23.75
CA ASP A 79 -57.45 -80.31 24.00
C ASP A 79 -56.87 -80.30 25.42
N GLY A 80 -57.79 -80.39 26.38
CA GLY A 80 -57.58 -80.51 27.81
C GLY A 80 -56.96 -81.86 28.17
N GLY A 81 -55.84 -82.18 27.51
CA GLY A 81 -55.01 -83.37 27.62
C GLY A 81 -54.33 -83.46 28.97
N THR A 82 -55.14 -83.54 30.02
CA THR A 82 -54.77 -83.89 31.38
C THR A 82 -53.95 -85.18 31.28
N PRO A 83 -52.65 -85.18 31.64
CA PRO A 83 -51.86 -86.39 31.60
C PRO A 83 -52.40 -87.34 32.67
N SER A 84 -53.26 -88.27 32.24
CA SER A 84 -54.01 -89.16 33.10
C SER A 84 -53.05 -89.95 33.98
N ALA A 85 -53.00 -89.58 35.26
CA ALA A 85 -52.10 -90.20 36.22
C ALA A 85 -52.49 -91.69 36.33
N PRO A 86 -51.58 -92.63 36.03
CA PRO A 86 -51.90 -94.05 36.12
C PRO A 86 -52.24 -94.39 37.57
N ALA A 87 -53.47 -94.86 37.79
CA ALA A 87 -53.90 -95.31 39.11
C ALA A 87 -52.93 -96.36 39.68
N PRO A 88 -52.63 -96.34 40.99
CA PRO A 88 -51.50 -97.07 41.55
C PRO A 88 -51.67 -98.59 41.41
N ALA A 89 -50.75 -99.21 40.68
CA ALA A 89 -50.54 -100.64 40.77
C ALA A 89 -49.88 -100.97 42.12
N PRO A 90 -50.27 -102.08 42.80
CA PRO A 90 -49.80 -102.38 44.15
C PRO A 90 -48.30 -102.76 44.18
N ASP A 91 -47.61 -102.24 45.19
CA ASP A 91 -46.30 -102.67 45.69
C ASP A 91 -45.26 -103.14 44.66
N ARG A 92 -44.92 -102.25 43.73
CA ARG A 92 -43.60 -102.28 43.09
C ARG A 92 -42.78 -101.08 43.53
N ALA A 93 -41.81 -101.34 44.41
CA ALA A 93 -40.82 -100.36 44.88
C ALA A 93 -40.27 -99.51 43.71
N PRO A 94 -40.23 -98.16 43.82
CA PRO A 94 -39.72 -97.31 42.76
C PRO A 94 -38.24 -97.62 42.50
N GLY A 95 -37.95 -98.05 41.27
CA GLY A 95 -36.59 -98.37 40.85
C GLY A 95 -35.78 -97.14 40.46
N ALA A 96 -34.47 -97.29 40.26
CA ALA A 96 -33.54 -96.21 39.90
C ALA A 96 -33.95 -95.41 38.64
N ALA A 97 -34.78 -95.98 37.76
CA ALA A 97 -35.33 -95.32 36.58
C ALA A 97 -36.48 -94.34 36.87
N ALA A 98 -37.09 -94.39 38.05
CA ALA A 98 -38.13 -93.45 38.50
C ALA A 98 -37.56 -92.20 39.19
N LEU A 99 -36.25 -92.19 39.47
CA LEU A 99 -35.53 -91.06 40.06
C LEU A 99 -35.27 -89.96 39.02
N SER A 100 -35.35 -88.71 39.47
CA SER A 100 -34.90 -87.53 38.73
C SER A 100 -33.43 -87.64 38.31
N GLU A 101 -33.05 -87.02 37.18
CA GLU A 101 -31.69 -87.08 36.63
C GLU A 101 -30.58 -86.77 37.67
N PRO A 102 -30.70 -85.73 38.53
CA PRO A 102 -29.64 -85.33 39.45
C PRO A 102 -29.50 -86.28 40.63
N VAL A 103 -30.63 -86.72 41.22
CA VAL A 103 -30.66 -87.74 42.28
C VAL A 103 -30.11 -89.06 41.74
N ARG A 104 -30.50 -89.45 40.52
CA ARG A 104 -30.01 -90.66 39.85
C ARG A 104 -28.51 -90.60 39.58
N ALA A 105 -27.99 -89.46 39.12
CA ALA A 105 -26.55 -89.25 38.97
C ALA A 105 -25.82 -89.41 40.31
N ARG A 106 -26.38 -88.88 41.40
CA ARG A 106 -25.78 -89.00 42.74
C ARG A 106 -25.80 -90.42 43.30
N VAL A 107 -26.89 -91.17 43.10
CA VAL A 107 -26.97 -92.62 43.38
C VAL A 107 -25.90 -93.39 42.60
N LEU A 108 -25.69 -93.05 41.33
CA LEU A 108 -24.68 -93.67 40.47
C LEU A 108 -23.25 -93.33 40.90
N ASP A 109 -22.99 -92.11 41.37
CA ASP A 109 -21.68 -91.72 41.93
C ASP A 109 -21.35 -92.51 43.20
N PHE A 110 -22.28 -92.62 44.16
CA PHE A 110 -22.08 -93.45 45.35
C PHE A 110 -21.81 -94.91 44.98
N ALA A 111 -22.64 -95.50 44.11
CA ALA A 111 -22.43 -96.88 43.65
C ALA A 111 -21.10 -97.06 42.89
N ALA A 112 -20.68 -96.07 42.09
CA ALA A 112 -19.40 -96.07 41.37
C ALA A 112 -18.19 -95.91 42.30
N GLN A 113 -18.34 -95.18 43.41
CA GLN A 113 -17.31 -95.03 44.43
C GLN A 113 -17.11 -96.36 45.18
N VAL A 114 -18.20 -96.99 45.64
CA VAL A 114 -18.17 -98.31 46.30
C VAL A 114 -17.66 -99.40 45.36
N ALA A 115 -18.15 -99.45 44.11
CA ALA A 115 -17.68 -100.43 43.11
C ALA A 115 -16.18 -100.30 42.76
N GLY A 116 -15.54 -99.18 43.08
CA GLY A 116 -14.08 -99.01 42.96
C GLY A 116 -13.28 -99.63 44.11
N GLY A 117 -13.88 -99.80 45.29
CA GLY A 117 -13.23 -100.39 46.48
C GLY A 117 -13.45 -101.89 46.65
N LEU A 118 -14.32 -102.51 45.85
CA LEU A 118 -14.66 -103.94 45.97
C LEU A 118 -13.74 -104.85 45.12
N PRO A 119 -13.27 -105.99 45.66
CA PRO A 119 -12.54 -106.99 44.88
C PRO A 119 -13.36 -107.50 43.69
N THR A 120 -12.72 -107.71 42.53
CA THR A 120 -13.39 -108.07 41.27
C THR A 120 -14.20 -109.36 41.32
N ALA A 121 -13.84 -110.31 42.20
CA ALA A 121 -14.62 -111.51 42.46
C ALA A 121 -15.99 -111.22 43.13
N THR A 122 -16.06 -110.15 43.93
CA THR A 122 -17.27 -109.74 44.67
C THR A 122 -18.18 -108.79 43.88
N LEU A 123 -17.72 -108.29 42.72
CA LEU A 123 -18.48 -107.41 41.83
C LEU A 123 -19.43 -108.20 40.90
N PRO A 124 -20.65 -107.66 40.65
CA PRO A 124 -21.54 -108.12 39.60
C PRO A 124 -20.84 -108.25 38.25
N VAL A 125 -21.18 -109.27 37.47
CA VAL A 125 -20.49 -109.59 36.19
C VAL A 125 -20.51 -108.42 35.21
N SER A 126 -21.62 -107.68 35.15
CA SER A 126 -21.81 -106.47 34.35
C SER A 126 -20.88 -105.30 34.72
N LEU A 127 -20.39 -105.23 35.96
CA LEU A 127 -19.54 -104.15 36.47
C LEU A 127 -18.05 -104.44 36.38
N ARG A 128 -17.65 -105.71 36.22
CA ARG A 128 -16.23 -106.12 36.13
C ARG A 128 -15.43 -105.40 35.03
N PRO A 129 -15.95 -105.15 33.81
CA PRO A 129 -15.23 -104.37 32.79
C PRO A 129 -14.92 -102.93 33.25
N PHE A 130 -15.79 -102.36 34.08
CA PHE A 130 -15.71 -100.98 34.54
C PHE A 130 -14.94 -100.80 35.86
N ALA A 131 -14.48 -101.88 36.49
CA ALA A 131 -13.82 -101.83 37.80
C ALA A 131 -12.52 -100.97 37.81
N LYS A 132 -11.77 -100.93 36.71
CA LYS A 132 -10.49 -100.20 36.61
C LYS A 132 -10.60 -98.68 36.35
N PHE A 133 -11.81 -98.14 36.16
CA PHE A 133 -12.01 -96.71 35.90
C PHE A 133 -11.95 -95.88 37.18
N THR A 134 -11.69 -94.57 37.06
CA THR A 134 -11.87 -93.59 38.14
C THR A 134 -13.37 -93.42 38.47
N PRO A 135 -13.78 -93.13 39.72
CA PRO A 135 -15.20 -93.09 40.13
C PRO A 135 -16.12 -92.31 39.18
N ALA A 136 -15.83 -91.03 38.89
CA ALA A 136 -16.65 -90.21 37.98
C ALA A 136 -16.74 -90.76 36.54
N LYS A 137 -15.65 -91.36 36.02
CA LYS A 137 -15.68 -92.05 34.71
C LYS A 137 -16.48 -93.34 34.76
N ARG A 138 -16.51 -94.03 35.91
CA ARG A 138 -17.31 -95.23 36.13
C ARG A 138 -18.80 -94.89 36.25
N ALA A 139 -19.17 -93.86 37.02
CA ALA A 139 -20.54 -93.38 37.12
C ALA A 139 -21.11 -93.02 35.73
N ARG A 140 -20.35 -92.28 34.92
CA ARG A 140 -20.77 -91.89 33.56
C ARG A 140 -20.81 -93.04 32.55
N LEU A 141 -19.77 -93.88 32.49
CA LEU A 141 -19.66 -94.93 31.46
C LEU A 141 -20.35 -96.25 31.82
N ALA A 142 -20.59 -96.49 33.12
CA ALA A 142 -21.28 -97.67 33.62
C ALA A 142 -22.66 -97.34 34.21
N ALA A 143 -23.25 -96.18 33.88
CA ALA A 143 -24.54 -95.71 34.41
C ALA A 143 -25.63 -96.80 34.34
N THR A 144 -25.94 -97.33 33.15
CA THR A 144 -26.96 -98.37 32.97
C THR A 144 -26.59 -99.70 33.64
N PRO A 145 -25.35 -100.23 33.51
CA PRO A 145 -24.90 -101.38 34.31
C PRO A 145 -25.00 -101.21 35.84
N LEU A 146 -24.71 -100.02 36.37
CA LEU A 146 -24.77 -99.70 37.81
C LEU A 146 -26.22 -99.63 38.29
N ALA A 147 -27.10 -98.91 37.58
CA ALA A 147 -28.52 -98.86 37.90
C ALA A 147 -29.16 -100.26 37.88
N ALA A 148 -28.86 -101.07 36.87
CA ALA A 148 -29.36 -102.44 36.77
C ALA A 148 -28.82 -103.35 37.91
N ALA A 149 -27.55 -103.17 38.31
CA ALA A 149 -26.96 -103.91 39.43
C ALA A 149 -27.55 -103.49 40.79
N LEU A 150 -27.83 -102.20 41.00
CA LEU A 150 -28.46 -101.70 42.22
C LEU A 150 -29.88 -102.25 42.44
N GLU A 151 -30.64 -102.51 41.37
CA GLU A 151 -31.93 -103.21 41.49
C GLU A 151 -31.77 -104.72 41.70
N ALA A 152 -31.07 -105.39 40.78
CA ALA A 152 -31.09 -106.85 40.69
C ALA A 152 -30.22 -107.55 41.74
N ASP A 153 -29.13 -106.94 42.21
CA ASP A 153 -28.20 -107.55 43.17
C ASP A 153 -28.36 -106.90 44.56
N ALA A 154 -29.11 -107.58 45.43
CA ALA A 154 -29.32 -107.17 46.82
C ALA A 154 -28.03 -107.18 47.66
N VAL A 155 -27.04 -108.00 47.31
CA VAL A 155 -25.74 -108.07 48.02
C VAL A 155 -24.85 -106.90 47.61
N PHE A 156 -24.85 -106.53 46.33
CA PHE A 156 -24.20 -105.30 45.86
C PHE A 156 -24.86 -104.06 46.47
N ARG A 157 -26.19 -103.94 46.39
CA ARG A 157 -26.95 -102.83 47.02
C ARG A 157 -26.68 -102.73 48.51
N GLY A 158 -26.68 -103.86 49.24
CA GLY A 158 -26.39 -103.89 50.68
C GLY A 158 -25.02 -103.31 51.05
N ARG A 159 -23.97 -103.63 50.28
CA ARG A 159 -22.63 -103.05 50.49
C ARG A 159 -22.55 -101.56 50.14
N VAL A 160 -23.36 -101.10 49.16
CA VAL A 160 -23.46 -99.67 48.86
C VAL A 160 -24.17 -98.94 50.00
N ALA A 161 -25.28 -99.48 50.50
CA ALA A 161 -26.03 -98.95 51.64
C ALA A 161 -25.18 -98.89 52.92
N GLU A 162 -24.47 -99.97 53.25
CA GLU A 162 -23.51 -100.03 54.37
C GLU A 162 -22.46 -98.93 54.26
N ARG A 163 -21.76 -98.83 53.12
CA ARG A 163 -20.74 -97.77 52.92
C ARG A 163 -21.32 -96.36 52.96
N VAL A 164 -22.54 -96.16 52.48
CA VAL A 164 -23.22 -94.85 52.54
C VAL A 164 -23.55 -94.48 53.98
N ARG A 165 -24.09 -95.40 54.78
CA ARG A 165 -24.33 -95.21 56.22
C ARG A 165 -23.03 -94.89 56.97
N ASP A 166 -21.95 -95.62 56.69
CA ASP A 166 -20.65 -95.39 57.32
C ASP A 166 -20.01 -94.04 56.91
N THR A 167 -20.43 -93.46 55.79
CA THR A 167 -19.93 -92.16 55.28
C THR A 167 -20.79 -90.97 55.74
N TYR A 168 -22.09 -91.19 55.94
CA TYR A 168 -23.06 -90.17 56.35
C TYR A 168 -23.90 -90.66 57.55
N PRO A 169 -23.29 -90.91 58.73
CA PRO A 169 -23.98 -91.52 59.86
C PRO A 169 -25.15 -90.66 60.36
N GLU A 170 -24.95 -89.34 60.53
CA GLU A 170 -25.98 -88.41 61.02
C GLU A 170 -27.22 -88.36 60.09
N VAL A 171 -27.01 -88.42 58.78
CA VAL A 171 -28.09 -88.46 57.78
C VAL A 171 -28.80 -89.82 57.83
N ALA A 172 -28.05 -90.92 57.95
CA ALA A 172 -28.63 -92.24 58.06
C ALA A 172 -29.47 -92.41 59.33
N GLU A 173 -28.98 -91.97 60.49
CA GLU A 173 -29.72 -92.03 61.77
C GLU A 173 -31.03 -91.23 61.72
N ALA A 174 -31.01 -90.01 61.18
CA ALA A 174 -32.21 -89.21 61.01
C ALA A 174 -33.24 -89.88 60.07
N LEU A 175 -32.78 -90.47 58.97
CA LEU A 175 -33.64 -91.18 58.02
C LEU A 175 -34.22 -92.47 58.60
N PHE A 176 -33.48 -93.21 59.43
CA PHE A 176 -34.02 -94.35 60.20
C PHE A 176 -34.98 -93.92 61.31
N ALA A 177 -34.88 -92.67 61.81
CA ALA A 177 -35.86 -92.05 62.69
C ALA A 177 -37.06 -91.41 61.94
N GLY A 178 -37.14 -91.56 60.61
CA GLY A 178 -38.24 -91.04 59.79
C GLY A 178 -38.20 -89.53 59.52
N ALA A 179 -37.05 -88.88 59.68
CA ALA A 179 -36.88 -87.44 59.52
C ALA A 179 -35.85 -87.08 58.43
N ILE A 180 -36.15 -86.05 57.64
CA ILE A 180 -35.23 -85.48 56.64
C ILE A 180 -34.34 -84.42 57.31
N PRO A 181 -32.99 -84.53 57.26
CA PRO A 181 -32.11 -83.49 57.80
C PRO A 181 -32.21 -82.17 57.00
N PRO A 182 -32.56 -81.03 57.62
CA PRO A 182 -32.68 -79.75 56.92
C PRO A 182 -31.33 -79.10 56.55
N ALA A 183 -30.21 -79.69 56.98
CA ALA A 183 -28.85 -79.16 56.78
C ALA A 183 -28.03 -79.94 55.73
N ALA A 184 -28.61 -80.95 55.07
CA ALA A 184 -27.97 -81.74 54.03
C ALA A 184 -28.51 -81.37 52.63
N ASP A 185 -27.72 -81.57 51.56
CA ASP A 185 -28.20 -81.39 50.19
C ASP A 185 -29.38 -82.34 49.92
N PRO A 186 -30.57 -81.85 49.54
CA PRO A 186 -31.74 -82.70 49.27
C PRO A 186 -31.50 -83.79 48.23
N ARG A 187 -30.59 -83.57 47.26
CA ARG A 187 -30.18 -84.58 46.27
C ARG A 187 -29.44 -85.74 46.92
N ASP A 188 -28.53 -85.42 47.84
CA ASP A 188 -27.78 -86.41 48.62
C ASP A 188 -28.73 -87.17 49.53
N VAL A 189 -29.64 -86.48 50.23
CA VAL A 189 -30.65 -87.14 51.07
C VAL A 189 -31.51 -88.09 50.23
N ALA A 190 -32.04 -87.65 49.07
CA ALA A 190 -32.84 -88.51 48.19
C ALA A 190 -32.05 -89.74 47.71
N ALA A 191 -30.78 -89.55 47.33
CA ALA A 191 -29.91 -90.65 46.93
C ALA A 191 -29.59 -91.62 48.09
N ILE A 192 -29.41 -91.11 49.31
CA ILE A 192 -29.18 -91.90 50.52
C ILE A 192 -30.45 -92.68 50.91
N VAL A 193 -31.64 -92.06 50.87
CA VAL A 193 -32.93 -92.75 51.14
C VAL A 193 -33.13 -93.93 50.18
N TYR A 194 -32.95 -93.72 48.88
CA TYR A 194 -33.13 -94.75 47.86
C TYR A 194 -32.16 -95.95 48.05
N LEU A 195 -30.96 -95.71 48.59
CA LEU A 195 -29.95 -96.73 48.85
C LEU A 195 -30.15 -97.45 50.20
N LEU A 196 -30.47 -96.73 51.28
CA LEU A 196 -30.67 -97.31 52.62
C LEU A 196 -32.02 -98.03 52.78
N ARG A 197 -33.08 -97.53 52.13
CA ARG A 197 -34.46 -98.04 52.18
C ARG A 197 -34.98 -98.33 53.61
N PRO A 198 -35.00 -97.34 54.53
CA PRO A 198 -35.65 -97.45 55.85
C PRO A 198 -37.16 -97.75 55.75
N GLU A 199 -37.83 -97.98 56.88
CA GLU A 199 -39.29 -98.02 56.91
C GLU A 199 -39.87 -96.68 56.42
N GLY A 200 -40.90 -96.71 55.57
CA GLY A 200 -41.47 -95.50 54.96
C GLY A 200 -40.61 -94.81 53.88
N TRP A 201 -39.51 -95.42 53.41
CA TRP A 201 -38.54 -94.77 52.49
C TRP A 201 -39.14 -94.19 51.20
N VAL A 202 -40.28 -94.68 50.71
CA VAL A 202 -40.92 -94.16 49.49
C VAL A 202 -41.43 -92.72 49.70
N ASP A 203 -42.02 -92.43 50.86
CA ASP A 203 -42.53 -91.09 51.19
C ASP A 203 -41.39 -90.12 51.49
N LEU A 204 -40.36 -90.59 52.21
CA LEU A 204 -39.12 -89.82 52.45
C LEU A 204 -38.39 -89.49 51.14
N LEU A 205 -38.38 -90.43 50.19
CA LEU A 205 -37.79 -90.22 48.85
C LEU A 205 -38.61 -89.19 48.05
N GLY A 206 -39.94 -89.26 48.10
CA GLY A 206 -40.82 -88.29 47.44
C GLY A 206 -40.63 -86.86 47.97
N GLN A 207 -40.50 -86.70 49.28
CA GLN A 207 -40.21 -85.41 49.93
C GLN A 207 -38.81 -84.90 49.57
N ALA A 208 -37.78 -85.74 49.60
CA ALA A 208 -36.42 -85.35 49.28
C ALA A 208 -36.23 -85.02 47.78
N GLU A 209 -36.87 -85.77 46.87
CA GLU A 209 -36.91 -85.44 45.44
C GLU A 209 -37.62 -84.11 45.17
N LEU A 210 -38.69 -83.79 45.90
CA LEU A 210 -39.39 -82.51 45.77
C LEU A 210 -38.48 -81.34 46.19
N ALA A 211 -37.86 -81.43 47.37
CA ALA A 211 -36.91 -80.43 47.84
C ALA A 211 -35.68 -80.28 46.93
N ALA A 212 -35.19 -81.37 46.32
CA ALA A 212 -34.12 -81.33 45.33
C ALA A 212 -34.52 -80.52 44.08
N ARG A 213 -35.71 -80.79 43.53
CA ARG A 213 -36.24 -80.07 42.36
C ARG A 213 -36.55 -78.60 42.66
N GLU A 214 -36.93 -78.27 43.90
CA GLU A 214 -37.12 -76.89 44.34
C GLU A 214 -35.79 -76.13 44.47
N SER A 215 -34.76 -76.75 45.03
CA SER A 215 -33.41 -76.17 45.08
C SER A 215 -32.81 -75.93 43.68
N GLU A 216 -33.13 -76.80 42.72
CA GLU A 216 -32.72 -76.65 41.32
C GLU A 216 -33.40 -75.51 40.60
N ARG A 217 -34.69 -75.31 40.85
CA ARG A 217 -35.44 -74.16 40.33
C ARG A 217 -34.91 -72.86 40.93
N ALA A 218 -34.70 -72.81 42.25
CA ALA A 218 -34.14 -71.63 42.91
C ALA A 218 -32.78 -71.21 42.31
N LEU A 219 -31.86 -72.16 42.09
CA LEU A 219 -30.56 -71.89 41.46
C LEU A 219 -30.69 -71.50 39.97
N ALA A 220 -31.64 -72.07 39.23
CA ALA A 220 -31.90 -71.69 37.84
C ALA A 220 -32.51 -70.28 37.74
N ASP A 221 -33.47 -69.95 38.61
CA ASP A 221 -34.13 -68.66 38.69
C ASP A 221 -33.16 -67.56 39.17
N GLU A 222 -32.21 -67.89 40.06
CA GLU A 222 -31.10 -67.01 40.47
C GLU A 222 -30.16 -66.71 39.28
N HIS A 223 -29.67 -67.72 38.55
CA HIS A 223 -28.84 -67.52 37.36
C HIS A 223 -29.58 -66.74 36.26
N LEU A 224 -30.85 -67.03 36.01
CA LEU A 224 -31.69 -66.27 35.06
C LEU A 224 -31.90 -64.82 35.53
N GLY A 225 -32.02 -64.61 36.85
CA GLY A 225 -32.05 -63.28 37.47
C GLY A 225 -30.78 -62.47 37.19
N ASP A 226 -29.61 -63.09 37.38
CA ASP A 226 -28.30 -62.49 37.11
C ASP A 226 -28.08 -62.20 35.61
N GLU A 227 -28.44 -63.13 34.72
CA GLU A 227 -28.38 -62.90 33.27
C GLU A 227 -29.30 -61.75 32.84
N VAL A 228 -30.53 -61.70 33.36
CA VAL A 228 -31.48 -60.62 33.10
C VAL A 228 -31.00 -59.30 33.69
N ALA A 229 -30.37 -59.29 34.87
CA ALA A 229 -29.79 -58.10 35.48
C ALA A 229 -28.61 -57.56 34.66
N ARG A 230 -27.71 -58.45 34.21
CA ARG A 230 -26.60 -58.13 33.32
C ARG A 230 -27.07 -57.56 31.99
N LEU A 231 -28.02 -58.21 31.33
CA LEU A 231 -28.56 -57.75 30.04
C LEU A 231 -29.29 -56.41 30.17
N LYS A 232 -30.01 -56.17 31.27
CA LYS A 232 -30.58 -54.84 31.57
C LYS A 232 -29.50 -53.77 31.74
N ALA A 233 -28.45 -54.06 32.51
CA ALA A 233 -27.33 -53.12 32.70
C ALA A 233 -26.59 -52.82 31.39
N GLU A 234 -26.44 -53.81 30.50
CA GLU A 234 -25.84 -53.64 29.16
C GLU A 234 -26.74 -52.80 28.25
N ILE A 235 -28.04 -53.06 28.22
CA ILE A 235 -29.04 -52.27 27.49
C ILE A 235 -29.07 -50.81 27.98
N ASP A 236 -29.04 -50.58 29.30
CA ASP A 236 -29.08 -49.23 29.86
C ASP A 236 -27.74 -48.49 29.66
N ALA A 237 -26.60 -49.18 29.69
CA ALA A 237 -25.32 -48.60 29.26
C ALA A 237 -25.33 -48.17 27.78
N ILE A 238 -25.86 -48.99 26.88
CA ILE A 238 -26.01 -48.65 25.45
C ILE A 238 -26.99 -47.48 25.26
N ARG A 239 -28.06 -47.40 26.07
CA ARG A 239 -28.99 -46.27 26.07
C ARG A 239 -28.33 -44.97 26.52
N GLU A 240 -27.52 -44.98 27.58
CA GLU A 240 -26.81 -43.77 28.01
C GLU A 240 -25.68 -43.37 27.04
N GLN A 241 -24.99 -44.33 26.41
CA GLN A 241 -24.03 -44.05 25.34
C GLN A 241 -24.71 -43.36 24.15
N THR A 242 -25.79 -43.95 23.62
CA THR A 242 -26.52 -43.37 22.47
C THR A 242 -27.21 -42.04 22.80
N LYS A 243 -27.66 -41.82 24.04
CA LYS A 243 -28.08 -40.48 24.52
C LYS A 243 -26.92 -39.49 24.51
N ALA A 244 -25.77 -39.85 25.08
CA ALA A 244 -24.60 -38.97 25.12
C ALA A 244 -24.08 -38.61 23.71
N GLU A 245 -24.05 -39.59 22.80
CA GLU A 245 -23.71 -39.38 21.38
C GLU A 245 -24.72 -38.47 20.67
N THR A 246 -26.02 -38.68 20.86
CA THR A 246 -27.04 -37.83 20.22
C THR A 246 -27.07 -36.40 20.78
N GLU A 247 -26.84 -36.19 22.08
CA GLU A 247 -26.67 -34.84 22.64
C GLU A 247 -25.37 -34.17 22.16
N ARG A 248 -24.28 -34.94 22.03
CA ARG A 248 -23.03 -34.44 21.45
C ARG A 248 -23.23 -33.99 20.00
N LEU A 249 -23.84 -34.82 19.16
CA LEU A 249 -24.11 -34.48 17.75
C LEU A 249 -25.08 -33.30 17.61
N LYS A 250 -26.07 -33.16 18.51
CA LYS A 250 -26.92 -31.95 18.59
C LYS A 250 -26.11 -30.70 18.95
N ALA A 251 -25.15 -30.80 19.87
CA ALA A 251 -24.31 -29.69 20.29
C ALA A 251 -23.34 -29.26 19.17
N GLU A 252 -22.71 -30.22 18.49
CA GLU A 252 -21.83 -29.99 17.33
C GLU A 252 -22.62 -29.34 16.17
N LEU A 253 -23.77 -29.89 15.79
CA LEU A 253 -24.68 -29.30 14.79
C LEU A 253 -25.18 -27.90 15.17
N ALA A 254 -25.39 -27.63 16.47
CA ALA A 254 -25.76 -26.31 16.97
C ALA A 254 -24.60 -25.31 16.94
N ALA A 255 -23.34 -25.77 17.04
CA ALA A 255 -22.16 -24.94 16.85
C ALA A 255 -21.99 -24.57 15.36
N GLU A 256 -21.99 -25.57 14.47
CA GLU A 256 -21.88 -25.35 13.01
C GLU A 256 -22.96 -24.40 12.47
N ARG A 257 -24.20 -24.51 12.95
CA ARG A 257 -25.30 -23.59 12.58
C ARG A 257 -25.01 -22.15 13.02
N ARG A 258 -24.47 -21.93 14.23
CA ARG A 258 -24.09 -20.59 14.73
C ARG A 258 -22.93 -20.01 13.93
N GLU A 259 -21.96 -20.83 13.57
CA GLU A 259 -20.82 -20.44 12.72
C GLU A 259 -21.30 -20.08 11.30
N GLY A 260 -22.09 -20.96 10.66
CA GLY A 260 -22.70 -20.70 9.35
C GLY A 260 -23.52 -19.39 9.33
N ASP A 261 -24.29 -19.11 10.37
CA ASP A 261 -25.02 -17.84 10.50
C ASP A 261 -24.09 -16.64 10.78
N SER A 262 -22.96 -16.82 11.47
CA SER A 262 -21.95 -15.76 11.61
C SER A 262 -21.23 -15.45 10.31
N LEU A 263 -20.90 -16.49 9.52
CA LEU A 263 -20.30 -16.35 8.19
C LEU A 263 -21.28 -15.68 7.23
N ARG A 264 -22.57 -16.09 7.24
CA ARG A 264 -23.65 -15.42 6.47
C ARG A 264 -23.84 -13.97 6.87
N ARG A 265 -23.74 -13.62 8.17
CA ARG A 265 -23.73 -12.21 8.63
C ARG A 265 -22.50 -11.46 8.11
N ARG A 266 -21.30 -12.08 8.17
CA ARG A 266 -20.05 -11.46 7.75
C ARG A 266 -19.97 -11.25 6.23
N ILE A 267 -20.46 -12.19 5.43
CA ILE A 267 -20.60 -12.06 3.98
C ILE A 267 -21.50 -10.85 3.64
N ARG A 268 -22.71 -10.78 4.20
CA ARG A 268 -23.61 -9.64 3.99
C ARG A 268 -23.03 -8.29 4.44
N GLN A 269 -22.20 -8.29 5.49
CA GLN A 269 -21.46 -7.11 5.91
C GLN A 269 -20.41 -6.71 4.86
N LEU A 270 -19.57 -7.64 4.42
CA LEU A 270 -18.54 -7.40 3.40
C LEU A 270 -19.14 -6.98 2.05
N GLU A 271 -20.28 -7.54 1.65
CA GLU A 271 -21.05 -7.10 0.47
C GLU A 271 -21.59 -5.68 0.61
N ALA A 272 -21.96 -5.25 1.81
CA ALA A 272 -22.40 -3.88 2.08
C ALA A 272 -21.22 -2.90 2.13
N ASP A 273 -20.10 -3.32 2.72
CA ASP A 273 -18.84 -2.55 2.74
C ASP A 273 -18.27 -2.39 1.33
N MET A 274 -18.26 -3.45 0.52
CA MET A 274 -17.85 -3.42 -0.89
C MET A 274 -18.74 -2.48 -1.70
N ARG A 275 -20.08 -2.53 -1.53
CA ARG A 275 -21.00 -1.62 -2.22
C ARG A 275 -20.81 -0.16 -1.79
N ARG A 276 -20.53 0.12 -0.52
CA ARG A 276 -20.15 1.46 -0.04
C ARG A 276 -18.83 1.93 -0.68
N ALA A 277 -17.80 1.10 -0.67
CA ALA A 277 -16.51 1.43 -1.28
C ALA A 277 -16.64 1.66 -2.80
N GLN A 278 -17.44 0.86 -3.51
CA GLN A 278 -17.73 1.05 -4.93
C GLN A 278 -18.54 2.33 -5.21
N ALA A 279 -19.44 2.72 -4.30
CA ALA A 279 -20.17 3.99 -4.42
C ALA A 279 -19.22 5.18 -4.27
N HIS A 280 -18.42 5.23 -3.21
CA HIS A 280 -17.43 6.31 -3.00
C HIS A 280 -16.34 6.33 -4.08
N ALA A 281 -15.94 5.19 -4.64
CA ALA A 281 -15.02 5.16 -5.78
C ALA A 281 -15.65 5.76 -7.06
N ARG A 282 -16.94 5.53 -7.32
CA ARG A 282 -17.67 6.15 -8.44
C ARG A 282 -17.86 7.65 -8.24
N GLU A 283 -18.12 8.06 -7.00
CA GLU A 283 -18.24 9.46 -6.56
C GLU A 283 -16.91 10.21 -6.74
N ALA A 284 -15.80 9.69 -6.22
CA ALA A 284 -14.47 10.29 -6.40
C ALA A 284 -14.04 10.35 -7.88
N VAL A 285 -14.41 9.35 -8.69
CA VAL A 285 -14.17 9.37 -10.15
C VAL A 285 -15.05 10.42 -10.85
N SER A 286 -16.31 10.59 -10.47
CA SER A 286 -17.16 11.62 -11.07
C SER A 286 -16.67 13.02 -10.69
N GLU A 287 -16.32 13.27 -9.42
CA GLU A 287 -15.68 14.51 -8.95
C GLU A 287 -14.37 14.80 -9.70
N SER A 288 -13.46 13.82 -9.79
CA SER A 288 -12.20 13.98 -10.51
C SER A 288 -12.42 14.30 -11.99
N SER A 289 -13.40 13.66 -12.64
CA SER A 289 -13.74 13.96 -14.04
C SER A 289 -14.37 15.35 -14.21
N ALA A 290 -15.18 15.81 -13.25
CA ALA A 290 -15.75 17.14 -13.25
C ALA A 290 -14.67 18.22 -13.08
N VAL A 291 -13.70 18.01 -12.17
CA VAL A 291 -12.53 18.88 -11.99
C VAL A 291 -11.65 18.90 -13.26
N GLN A 292 -11.38 17.74 -13.86
CA GLN A 292 -10.60 17.65 -15.11
C GLN A 292 -11.29 18.36 -16.28
N ASN A 293 -12.61 18.20 -16.43
CA ASN A 293 -13.40 18.87 -17.46
C ASN A 293 -13.45 20.39 -17.22
N ALA A 294 -13.62 20.83 -15.97
CA ALA A 294 -13.55 22.25 -15.61
C ALA A 294 -12.18 22.86 -15.92
N ALA A 295 -11.08 22.17 -15.56
CA ALA A 295 -9.73 22.60 -15.87
C ALA A 295 -9.48 22.67 -17.39
N SER A 296 -9.96 21.69 -18.16
CA SER A 296 -9.88 21.68 -19.63
C SER A 296 -10.63 22.86 -20.27
N MET A 297 -11.82 23.21 -19.74
CA MET A 297 -12.56 24.40 -20.17
C MET A 297 -11.82 25.71 -19.81
N GLN A 298 -11.18 25.79 -18.64
CA GLN A 298 -10.39 26.97 -18.26
C GLN A 298 -9.13 27.12 -19.13
N VAL A 299 -8.42 26.03 -19.43
CA VAL A 299 -7.25 26.04 -20.32
C VAL A 299 -7.65 26.46 -21.74
N SER A 300 -8.67 25.85 -22.34
CA SER A 300 -9.13 26.20 -23.69
C SER A 300 -9.68 27.63 -23.80
N ALA A 301 -10.32 28.15 -22.73
CA ALA A 301 -10.70 29.56 -22.63
C ALA A 301 -9.46 30.49 -22.56
N ALA A 302 -8.47 30.16 -21.73
CA ALA A 302 -7.23 30.92 -21.63
C ALA A 302 -6.43 30.90 -22.95
N GLU A 303 -6.41 29.78 -23.68
CA GLU A 303 -5.83 29.70 -25.03
C GLU A 303 -6.61 30.49 -26.08
N ALA A 304 -7.93 30.60 -25.94
CA ALA A 304 -8.75 31.46 -26.80
C ALA A 304 -8.44 32.94 -26.54
N GLU A 305 -8.33 33.37 -25.28
CA GLU A 305 -7.91 34.74 -24.94
C GLU A 305 -6.46 35.03 -25.33
N LEU A 306 -5.53 34.08 -25.13
CA LEU A 306 -4.14 34.24 -25.56
C LEU A 306 -4.04 34.39 -27.09
N ARG A 307 -4.88 33.69 -27.87
CA ARG A 307 -5.00 33.91 -29.32
C ARG A 307 -5.61 35.28 -29.65
N ARG A 308 -6.65 35.72 -28.96
CA ARG A 308 -7.27 37.06 -29.13
C ARG A 308 -6.28 38.19 -28.83
N VAL A 309 -5.52 38.08 -27.74
CA VAL A 309 -4.50 39.06 -27.34
C VAL A 309 -3.33 39.08 -28.34
N ARG A 310 -2.84 37.91 -28.78
CA ARG A 310 -1.79 37.83 -29.82
C ARG A 310 -2.24 38.43 -31.16
N ALA A 311 -3.49 38.21 -31.57
CA ALA A 311 -4.05 38.81 -32.78
C ALA A 311 -4.11 40.34 -32.68
N ARG A 312 -4.63 40.89 -31.57
CA ARG A 312 -4.65 42.34 -31.29
C ARG A 312 -3.25 42.95 -31.21
N LEU A 313 -2.28 42.23 -30.64
CA LEU A 313 -0.88 42.67 -30.62
C LEU A 313 -0.33 42.80 -32.04
N ALA A 314 -0.44 41.75 -32.86
CA ALA A 314 0.02 41.77 -34.24
C ALA A 314 -0.68 42.86 -35.10
N GLU A 315 -1.99 43.08 -34.89
CA GLU A 315 -2.74 44.18 -35.50
C GLU A 315 -2.18 45.55 -35.08
N SER A 316 -1.89 45.75 -33.79
CA SER A 316 -1.32 47.00 -33.27
C SER A 316 0.14 47.22 -33.73
N GLU A 317 0.93 46.16 -33.88
CA GLU A 317 2.30 46.21 -34.40
C GLU A 317 2.31 46.54 -35.90
N ALA A 318 1.39 45.96 -36.68
CA ALA A 318 1.20 46.30 -38.09
C ALA A 318 0.73 47.75 -38.26
N ALA A 319 -0.19 48.23 -37.41
CA ALA A 319 -0.63 49.63 -37.40
C ALA A 319 0.52 50.59 -37.04
N LEU A 320 1.34 50.26 -36.03
CA LEU A 320 2.51 51.04 -35.65
C LEU A 320 3.57 51.07 -36.76
N GLU A 321 3.82 49.95 -37.44
CA GLU A 321 4.82 49.89 -38.50
C GLU A 321 4.34 50.55 -39.81
N SER A 322 3.03 50.52 -40.07
CA SER A 322 2.39 51.36 -41.09
C SER A 322 2.55 52.86 -40.78
N ALA A 323 2.22 53.29 -39.55
CA ALA A 323 2.36 54.69 -39.12
C ALA A 323 3.83 55.17 -39.15
N ARG A 324 4.78 54.31 -38.74
CA ARG A 324 6.22 54.56 -38.89
C ARG A 324 6.61 54.68 -40.35
N SER A 325 6.12 53.80 -41.23
CA SER A 325 6.43 53.82 -42.66
C SER A 325 5.88 55.08 -43.35
N ALA A 326 4.66 55.49 -43.03
CA ALA A 326 4.11 56.77 -43.46
C ALA A 326 4.95 57.97 -42.96
N THR A 327 5.39 57.94 -41.70
CA THR A 327 6.27 58.97 -41.12
C THR A 327 7.64 59.00 -41.82
N ARG A 328 8.24 57.84 -42.14
CA ARG A 328 9.48 57.74 -42.92
C ARG A 328 9.29 58.28 -44.35
N ALA A 329 8.16 57.96 -45.00
CA ALA A 329 7.86 58.44 -46.34
C ALA A 329 7.69 59.97 -46.39
N SER A 330 6.96 60.56 -45.43
CA SER A 330 6.88 62.02 -45.29
C SER A 330 8.26 62.63 -45.10
N ARG A 331 9.04 62.14 -44.13
CA ARG A 331 10.41 62.63 -43.89
C ARG A 331 11.32 62.48 -45.10
N GLY A 332 11.19 61.41 -45.87
CA GLY A 332 11.95 61.23 -47.12
C GLY A 332 11.56 62.27 -48.19
N ALA A 333 10.27 62.56 -48.35
CA ALA A 333 9.81 63.62 -49.25
C ALA A 333 10.24 65.02 -48.78
N ASP A 334 10.20 65.27 -47.46
CA ASP A 334 10.66 66.52 -46.85
C ASP A 334 12.20 66.67 -46.92
N GLU A 335 12.96 65.57 -46.81
CA GLU A 335 14.41 65.55 -46.98
C GLU A 335 14.81 65.77 -48.44
N VAL A 336 14.12 65.16 -49.41
CA VAL A 336 14.33 65.45 -50.84
C VAL A 336 14.03 66.92 -51.14
N ARG A 337 12.95 67.49 -50.58
CA ARG A 337 12.67 68.93 -50.70
C ARG A 337 13.76 69.78 -50.04
N MET A 338 14.25 69.40 -48.86
CA MET A 338 15.34 70.09 -48.17
C MET A 338 16.65 70.04 -48.97
N ARG A 339 17.00 68.90 -49.55
CA ARG A 339 18.19 68.75 -50.42
C ARG A 339 18.10 69.68 -51.62
N LEU A 340 16.97 69.71 -52.34
CA LEU A 340 16.76 70.62 -53.48
C LEU A 340 16.82 72.11 -53.08
N LEU A 341 16.30 72.47 -51.90
CA LEU A 341 16.40 73.83 -51.37
C LEU A 341 17.84 74.20 -50.96
N LEU A 342 18.58 73.29 -50.35
CA LEU A 342 19.99 73.50 -50.00
C LEU A 342 20.90 73.52 -51.24
N GLU A 343 20.58 72.73 -52.26
CA GLU A 343 21.27 72.70 -53.55
C GLU A 343 21.07 74.03 -54.28
N THR A 344 19.83 74.49 -54.46
CA THR A 344 19.54 75.81 -55.08
C THR A 344 20.11 76.98 -54.27
N ILE A 345 20.12 76.93 -52.93
CA ILE A 345 20.81 77.93 -52.09
C ILE A 345 22.33 77.86 -52.27
N SER A 346 22.92 76.66 -52.41
CA SER A 346 24.36 76.48 -52.63
C SER A 346 24.79 76.94 -54.02
N GLU A 347 23.98 76.69 -55.05
CA GLU A 347 24.18 77.21 -56.41
C GLU A 347 24.07 78.74 -56.45
N ALA A 348 23.07 79.31 -55.75
CA ALA A 348 22.93 80.75 -55.61
C ALA A 348 24.10 81.38 -54.84
N ALA A 349 24.56 80.75 -53.75
CA ALA A 349 25.72 81.20 -52.98
C ALA A 349 27.02 81.09 -53.79
N ALA A 350 27.21 80.03 -54.56
CA ALA A 350 28.34 79.87 -55.48
C ALA A 350 28.27 80.85 -56.66
N GLY A 351 27.06 81.18 -57.15
CA GLY A 351 26.84 82.26 -58.12
C GLY A 351 27.25 83.61 -57.55
N LEU A 352 26.79 83.93 -56.35
CA LEU A 352 27.11 85.16 -55.62
C LEU A 352 28.60 85.27 -55.29
N GLN A 353 29.28 84.17 -54.93
CA GLN A 353 30.74 84.14 -54.75
C GLN A 353 31.52 84.36 -56.05
N ARG A 354 31.00 83.89 -57.19
CA ARG A 354 31.58 84.16 -58.52
C ARG A 354 31.39 85.61 -58.96
N GLU A 355 30.23 86.20 -58.71
CA GLU A 355 29.95 87.63 -58.95
C GLU A 355 30.83 88.55 -58.07
N LEU A 356 31.02 88.21 -56.79
CA LEU A 356 31.80 89.01 -55.83
C LEU A 356 33.31 88.69 -55.81
N ALA A 357 33.78 87.78 -56.65
CA ALA A 357 35.20 87.38 -56.80
C ALA A 357 35.93 87.02 -55.48
N ILE A 358 35.21 86.48 -54.49
CA ILE A 358 35.75 86.22 -53.15
C ILE A 358 36.68 85.01 -53.17
N SER A 359 37.98 85.26 -53.18
CA SER A 359 39.00 84.22 -52.99
C SER A 359 39.16 83.87 -51.50
N PRO A 360 39.21 82.57 -51.12
CA PRO A 360 39.45 82.19 -49.73
C PRO A 360 40.87 82.58 -49.31
N THR A 361 41.02 83.08 -48.08
CA THR A 361 42.30 83.50 -47.50
C THR A 361 42.63 82.71 -46.25
N ASP A 362 43.89 82.33 -46.10
CA ASP A 362 44.39 81.51 -44.98
C ASP A 362 44.75 82.31 -43.73
N ALA A 363 44.69 83.65 -43.77
CA ALA A 363 44.95 84.51 -42.62
C ALA A 363 43.79 84.43 -41.61
N ARG A 364 44.06 84.10 -40.35
CA ARG A 364 43.01 83.77 -39.39
C ARG A 364 42.93 84.76 -38.19
N PRO A 365 41.73 85.16 -37.74
CA PRO A 365 41.48 86.32 -36.85
C PRO A 365 42.29 86.47 -35.55
N ALA A 366 42.36 85.45 -34.67
CA ALA A 366 43.12 85.55 -33.43
C ALA A 366 44.64 85.49 -33.64
N ASP A 367 45.11 85.57 -34.89
CA ASP A 367 46.50 85.81 -35.22
C ASP A 367 46.89 87.32 -35.22
N THR A 368 45.96 88.20 -34.82
CA THR A 368 46.13 89.67 -34.76
C THR A 368 46.50 90.26 -33.38
N VAL A 369 46.15 89.61 -32.25
CA VAL A 369 46.34 90.16 -30.89
C VAL A 369 47.78 90.02 -30.39
N GLU A 370 48.55 91.09 -30.21
CA GLU A 370 50.01 91.00 -30.00
C GLU A 370 50.49 90.19 -28.76
N ALA A 371 50.91 88.96 -29.01
CA ALA A 371 51.68 88.06 -28.15
C ALA A 371 52.52 87.10 -29.04
N VAL A 372 53.56 86.46 -28.48
CA VAL A 372 54.46 85.57 -29.24
C VAL A 372 53.69 84.35 -29.79
N ARG A 373 53.92 83.99 -31.06
CA ARG A 373 52.92 83.29 -31.89
C ARG A 373 53.34 82.02 -32.61
N ALA A 374 52.33 81.18 -32.83
CA ALA A 374 52.16 80.29 -33.98
C ALA A 374 50.65 79.96 -34.13
N ASP A 375 49.97 80.67 -35.03
CA ASP A 375 49.00 80.26 -36.07
C ASP A 375 48.29 78.88 -35.93
N THR A 376 46.99 78.66 -36.20
CA THR A 376 45.88 79.49 -36.80
C THR A 376 44.49 78.80 -36.57
N LEU A 377 43.36 79.54 -36.71
CA LEU A 377 41.93 79.18 -36.41
C LEU A 377 41.22 78.29 -37.49
N GLY A 378 39.89 78.16 -37.78
CA GLY A 378 38.53 78.68 -37.37
C GLY A 378 37.53 78.40 -38.55
N ALA A 379 36.19 78.21 -38.56
CA ALA A 379 34.94 78.32 -37.74
C ALA A 379 33.83 77.33 -38.32
N HIS A 380 32.50 77.15 -38.03
CA HIS A 380 31.29 77.53 -37.19
C HIS A 380 30.22 76.39 -37.50
N ASP A 381 29.00 76.15 -36.94
CA ASP A 381 28.37 76.21 -35.59
C ASP A 381 26.99 75.48 -35.59
N VAL A 382 26.51 74.91 -34.44
CA VAL A 382 25.11 74.38 -34.24
C VAL A 382 24.68 74.45 -32.75
N ALA A 383 23.39 74.70 -32.47
CA ALA A 383 22.84 74.77 -31.10
C ALA A 383 21.74 73.73 -30.78
N GLY A 384 21.72 73.27 -29.51
CA GLY A 384 20.48 72.91 -28.81
C GLY A 384 20.16 71.43 -28.57
N GLN A 385 20.42 70.94 -27.36
CA GLN A 385 19.43 70.19 -26.54
C GLN A 385 19.94 70.04 -25.08
N ALA A 386 19.02 70.03 -24.12
CA ALA A 386 19.39 70.06 -22.70
C ALA A 386 19.68 68.65 -22.15
N ARG A 387 20.91 68.46 -21.66
CA ARG A 387 21.29 67.44 -20.68
C ARG A 387 21.96 68.14 -19.50
N ALA A 388 22.21 67.42 -18.40
CA ALA A 388 22.72 68.00 -17.15
C ALA A 388 23.99 68.84 -17.38
N ALA A 389 24.08 69.99 -16.72
CA ALA A 389 25.01 71.07 -17.06
C ALA A 389 26.51 70.76 -16.88
N ASP A 390 26.85 69.59 -16.32
CA ASP A 390 28.22 69.12 -16.05
C ASP A 390 28.57 67.79 -16.78
N ASP A 391 27.84 67.42 -17.85
CA ASP A 391 28.14 66.23 -18.66
C ASP A 391 29.27 66.51 -19.69
N PRO A 392 30.47 65.90 -19.54
CA PRO A 392 31.57 66.08 -20.48
C PRO A 392 31.27 65.61 -21.93
N ALA A 393 30.19 64.83 -22.16
CA ALA A 393 29.75 64.53 -23.53
C ALA A 393 29.29 65.80 -24.30
N ILE A 394 28.83 66.84 -23.59
CA ILE A 394 28.52 68.15 -24.18
C ILE A 394 29.81 68.83 -24.67
N LEU A 395 30.90 68.71 -23.92
CA LEU A 395 32.21 69.24 -24.31
C LEU A 395 32.79 68.47 -25.51
N ASP A 396 32.69 67.14 -25.55
CA ASP A 396 33.05 66.35 -26.73
C ASP A 396 32.25 66.78 -27.98
N ALA A 397 30.94 66.99 -27.86
CA ALA A 397 30.09 67.41 -28.97
C ALA A 397 30.43 68.83 -29.49
N LEU A 398 30.76 69.76 -28.59
CA LEU A 398 31.21 71.11 -28.96
C LEU A 398 32.59 71.11 -29.64
N LEU A 399 33.51 70.24 -29.19
CA LEU A 399 34.84 70.11 -29.79
C LEU A 399 34.84 69.36 -31.13
N ALA A 400 33.79 68.60 -31.42
CA ALA A 400 33.57 67.96 -32.73
C ALA A 400 33.00 68.93 -33.79
N LEU A 401 32.65 70.18 -33.43
CA LEU A 401 32.21 71.18 -34.40
C LEU A 401 33.37 71.61 -35.32
N PRO A 402 33.14 71.79 -36.64
CA PRO A 402 34.19 72.15 -37.58
C PRO A 402 34.99 73.37 -37.13
N ARG A 403 36.30 73.18 -36.96
CA ARG A 403 37.27 74.25 -36.66
C ARG A 403 36.94 75.02 -35.36
N ALA A 404 36.40 74.30 -34.37
CA ALA A 404 36.19 74.79 -33.00
C ALA A 404 37.47 75.34 -32.36
N HIS A 405 37.29 76.24 -31.39
CA HIS A 405 38.32 76.79 -30.52
C HIS A 405 38.06 76.35 -29.09
N LEU A 406 39.11 75.97 -28.37
CA LEU A 406 39.09 75.72 -26.94
C LEU A 406 40.10 76.66 -26.27
N VAL A 407 39.61 77.76 -25.70
CA VAL A 407 40.41 78.62 -24.82
C VAL A 407 40.30 78.08 -23.39
N VAL A 408 41.43 77.91 -22.70
CA VAL A 408 41.49 77.25 -21.39
C VAL A 408 42.22 78.12 -20.38
N ASP A 409 41.52 78.53 -19.34
CA ASP A 409 42.09 79.11 -18.12
C ASP A 409 42.88 78.04 -17.37
N GLY A 410 44.20 78.11 -17.49
CA GLY A 410 45.11 77.09 -17.03
C GLY A 410 45.04 76.91 -15.52
N TYR A 411 45.22 77.98 -14.75
CA TYR A 411 45.27 77.86 -13.29
C TYR A 411 43.92 77.58 -12.65
N ASN A 412 42.80 78.05 -13.21
CA ASN A 412 41.48 77.66 -12.72
C ASN A 412 41.26 76.14 -12.91
N VAL A 413 41.64 75.59 -14.06
CA VAL A 413 41.53 74.14 -14.31
C VAL A 413 42.48 73.32 -13.42
N THR A 414 43.74 73.73 -13.23
CA THR A 414 44.68 72.96 -12.40
C THR A 414 44.35 73.05 -10.91
N LYS A 415 44.00 74.24 -10.40
CA LYS A 415 43.56 74.44 -9.00
C LYS A 415 42.23 73.71 -8.72
N THR A 416 41.35 73.55 -9.72
CA THR A 416 40.13 72.71 -9.62
C THR A 416 40.44 71.21 -9.64
N GLY A 417 41.36 70.75 -10.50
CA GLY A 417 41.51 69.32 -10.80
C GLY A 417 42.58 68.55 -10.04
N PHE A 418 43.66 69.22 -9.61
CA PHE A 418 44.80 68.58 -8.94
C PHE A 418 45.61 69.60 -8.11
N PRO A 419 44.98 70.25 -7.10
CA PRO A 419 45.59 71.35 -6.32
C PRO A 419 46.81 70.94 -5.48
N THR A 420 47.04 69.65 -5.26
CA THR A 420 48.15 69.14 -4.43
C THR A 420 49.49 69.01 -5.17
N LEU A 421 49.53 69.27 -6.49
CA LEU A 421 50.75 69.25 -7.30
C LEU A 421 51.41 70.64 -7.34
N SER A 422 52.73 70.72 -7.58
CA SER A 422 53.42 72.00 -7.76
C SER A 422 52.97 72.71 -9.05
N LEU A 423 53.10 74.04 -9.11
CA LEU A 423 52.71 74.85 -10.28
C LEU A 423 53.45 74.47 -11.59
N HIS A 424 54.55 73.72 -11.52
CA HIS A 424 55.23 73.17 -12.69
C HIS A 424 54.58 71.85 -13.16
N GLU A 425 54.39 70.90 -12.25
CA GLU A 425 53.71 69.62 -12.51
C GLU A 425 52.25 69.83 -12.94
N GLN A 426 51.56 70.80 -12.33
CA GLN A 426 50.21 71.22 -12.70
C GLN A 426 50.14 71.56 -14.20
N ARG A 427 51.05 72.42 -14.68
CA ARG A 427 51.09 72.84 -16.09
C ARG A 427 51.40 71.68 -17.04
N ILE A 428 52.40 70.86 -16.72
CA ILE A 428 52.74 69.67 -17.54
C ILE A 428 51.56 68.69 -17.62
N ARG A 429 50.86 68.44 -16.50
CA ARG A 429 49.70 67.56 -16.45
C ARG A 429 48.54 68.07 -17.29
N LEU A 430 48.23 69.38 -17.21
CA LEU A 430 47.19 69.99 -18.04
C LEU A 430 47.53 69.94 -19.53
N LEU A 431 48.73 70.38 -19.92
CA LEU A 431 49.12 70.48 -21.33
C LEU A 431 49.23 69.11 -22.01
N LYS A 432 49.69 68.06 -21.28
CA LYS A 432 49.62 66.67 -21.77
C LYS A 432 48.17 66.24 -22.06
N GLY A 433 47.25 66.58 -21.16
CA GLY A 433 45.82 66.28 -21.33
C GLY A 433 45.19 67.03 -22.51
N LEU A 434 45.46 68.33 -22.63
CA LEU A 434 44.97 69.18 -23.73
C LEU A 434 45.51 68.74 -25.09
N GLY A 435 46.78 68.33 -25.18
CA GLY A 435 47.34 67.75 -26.43
C GLY A 435 46.62 66.46 -26.85
N GLY A 436 46.20 65.64 -25.88
CA GLY A 436 45.34 64.49 -26.13
C GLY A 436 43.94 64.85 -26.65
N ILE A 437 43.38 65.99 -26.24
CA ILE A 437 42.11 66.50 -26.79
C ILE A 437 42.32 67.03 -28.22
N ALA A 438 43.30 67.91 -28.43
CA ALA A 438 43.59 68.50 -29.74
C ALA A 438 43.83 67.43 -30.81
N ALA A 439 44.66 66.42 -30.50
CA ALA A 439 44.98 65.33 -31.42
C ALA A 439 43.80 64.39 -31.75
N ARG A 440 42.73 64.38 -30.94
CA ARG A 440 41.52 63.55 -31.17
C ARG A 440 40.37 64.31 -31.84
N THR A 441 40.28 65.62 -31.64
CA THR A 441 39.15 66.45 -32.10
C THR A 441 39.50 67.34 -33.28
N GLY A 442 40.79 67.66 -33.48
CA GLY A 442 41.21 68.65 -34.48
C GLY A 442 40.83 70.10 -34.13
N ALA A 443 40.25 70.33 -32.94
CA ALA A 443 39.96 71.68 -32.45
C ALA A 443 41.26 72.43 -32.14
N GLU A 444 41.28 73.73 -32.43
CA GLU A 444 42.36 74.63 -32.00
C GLU A 444 42.30 74.74 -30.46
N VAL A 445 43.39 74.45 -29.76
CA VAL A 445 43.44 74.60 -28.29
C VAL A 445 44.43 75.70 -27.91
N THR A 446 43.96 76.66 -27.11
CA THR A 446 44.78 77.76 -26.57
C THR A 446 44.68 77.76 -25.04
N CYS A 447 45.76 77.37 -24.36
CA CYS A 447 45.81 77.41 -22.90
C CYS A 447 46.50 78.70 -22.42
N VAL A 448 45.86 79.44 -21.53
CA VAL A 448 46.33 80.70 -20.97
C VAL A 448 46.70 80.49 -19.51
N PHE A 449 47.91 80.90 -19.11
CA PHE A 449 48.35 80.92 -17.72
C PHE A 449 48.62 82.36 -17.26
N ASP A 450 48.50 82.60 -15.96
CA ASP A 450 48.85 83.88 -15.37
C ASP A 450 50.39 84.06 -15.32
N GLY A 451 50.87 85.20 -15.82
CA GLY A 451 52.28 85.57 -15.82
C GLY A 451 52.81 86.08 -14.48
N ALA A 452 51.94 86.50 -13.55
CA ALA A 452 52.35 87.04 -12.25
C ALA A 452 52.94 85.96 -11.31
N GLU A 453 52.58 84.68 -11.49
CA GLU A 453 53.16 83.55 -10.73
C GLU A 453 54.52 83.06 -11.31
N LEU A 454 55.15 83.78 -12.26
CA LEU A 454 56.43 83.39 -12.88
C LEU A 454 57.63 84.21 -12.36
N GLY A 455 58.47 83.58 -11.52
CA GLY A 455 59.75 84.12 -11.08
C GLY A 455 60.89 84.15 -12.13
N GLY A 456 60.57 84.18 -13.42
CA GLY A 456 61.53 84.20 -14.53
C GLY A 456 61.05 83.46 -15.79
N PRO A 457 61.82 83.47 -16.89
CA PRO A 457 61.46 82.78 -18.12
C PRO A 457 61.48 81.26 -17.94
N VAL A 458 60.31 80.62 -17.93
CA VAL A 458 60.19 79.16 -17.83
C VAL A 458 60.07 78.56 -19.23
N PRO A 459 61.01 77.69 -19.65
CA PRO A 459 60.86 76.91 -20.88
C PRO A 459 59.66 75.95 -20.74
N VAL A 460 58.64 76.15 -21.57
CA VAL A 460 57.49 75.23 -21.66
C VAL A 460 57.72 74.28 -22.84
N PRO A 461 57.64 72.95 -22.64
CA PRO A 461 57.68 72.01 -23.75
C PRO A 461 56.55 72.29 -24.76
N GLN A 462 56.87 72.31 -26.06
CA GLN A 462 55.83 72.46 -27.08
C GLN A 462 54.99 71.18 -27.18
N HIS A 463 53.76 71.24 -26.67
CA HIS A 463 52.79 70.15 -26.79
C HIS A 463 52.06 70.25 -28.14
N LYS A 464 52.19 69.21 -28.98
CA LYS A 464 51.58 69.18 -30.33
C LYS A 464 50.07 69.46 -30.25
N GLY A 465 49.61 70.47 -30.98
CA GLY A 465 48.19 70.86 -31.06
C GLY A 465 47.71 71.82 -29.95
N VAL A 466 48.57 72.30 -29.04
CA VAL A 466 48.19 73.26 -27.99
C VAL A 466 49.05 74.52 -28.07
N ARG A 467 48.43 75.66 -28.40
CA ARG A 467 49.05 76.98 -28.25
C ARG A 467 49.04 77.34 -26.76
N VAL A 468 50.20 77.73 -26.21
CA VAL A 468 50.33 78.12 -24.80
C VAL A 468 50.67 79.60 -24.73
N LEU A 469 49.88 80.36 -23.99
CA LEU A 469 50.03 81.79 -23.79
C LEU A 469 50.18 82.11 -22.30
N PHE A 470 50.89 83.19 -22.00
CA PHE A 470 51.00 83.77 -20.68
C PHE A 470 50.50 85.22 -20.73
N SER A 471 49.80 85.67 -19.69
CA SER A 471 49.48 87.10 -19.55
C SER A 471 50.75 87.93 -19.33
N ARG A 472 50.65 89.24 -19.59
CA ARG A 472 51.78 90.16 -19.36
C ARG A 472 52.02 90.31 -17.85
N GLY A 473 53.25 90.65 -17.44
CA GLY A 473 53.57 90.81 -16.01
C GLY A 473 52.71 91.89 -15.36
N GLY A 474 51.87 91.52 -14.39
CA GLY A 474 50.89 92.41 -13.75
C GLY A 474 49.48 92.39 -14.37
N GLU A 475 49.23 91.51 -15.34
CA GLU A 475 47.93 91.32 -15.99
C GLU A 475 47.36 89.92 -15.66
N ILE A 476 46.09 89.85 -15.26
CA ILE A 476 45.42 88.57 -14.94
C ILE A 476 45.06 87.82 -16.23
N ALA A 477 45.17 86.49 -16.21
CA ALA A 477 44.85 85.62 -17.34
C ALA A 477 43.47 85.92 -18.00
N ASP A 478 42.47 86.22 -17.19
CA ASP A 478 41.09 86.62 -17.56
C ASP A 478 41.03 87.67 -18.67
N GLU A 479 41.89 88.69 -18.61
CA GLU A 479 41.84 89.81 -19.56
C GLU A 479 42.47 89.43 -20.90
N LEU A 480 43.50 88.58 -20.88
CA LEU A 480 44.00 87.96 -22.10
C LEU A 480 42.96 87.01 -22.70
N ILE A 481 42.20 86.26 -21.89
CA ILE A 481 41.07 85.43 -22.36
C ILE A 481 39.98 86.31 -23.00
N ARG A 482 39.58 87.42 -22.35
CA ARG A 482 38.60 88.37 -22.92
C ARG A 482 39.09 88.98 -24.24
N ARG A 483 40.36 89.37 -24.36
CA ARG A 483 40.92 89.87 -25.63
C ARG A 483 40.99 88.82 -26.74
N LEU A 484 41.37 87.58 -26.42
CA LEU A 484 41.35 86.47 -27.39
C LEU A 484 39.93 86.26 -27.91
N VAL A 485 38.96 86.18 -27.01
CA VAL A 485 37.54 86.00 -27.36
C VAL A 485 36.98 87.17 -28.17
N ALA A 486 37.40 88.41 -27.89
CA ALA A 486 36.96 89.59 -28.64
C ALA A 486 37.61 89.74 -30.03
N ALA A 487 38.68 88.99 -30.33
CA ALA A 487 39.36 88.97 -31.63
C ALA A 487 38.91 87.80 -32.54
N GLU A 488 38.10 86.89 -32.02
CA GLU A 488 37.45 85.84 -32.81
C GLU A 488 36.25 86.40 -33.62
N PRO A 489 35.89 85.79 -34.76
CA PRO A 489 34.72 86.21 -35.53
C PRO A 489 33.40 85.97 -34.80
N GLN A 490 32.35 86.65 -35.28
CA GLN A 490 30.98 86.40 -34.83
C GLN A 490 30.32 85.27 -35.64
N GLY A 491 29.76 84.31 -34.90
CA GLY A 491 29.25 83.02 -35.42
C GLY A 491 30.26 82.10 -36.30
N ARG A 492 32.62 80.76 -35.66
CA ARG A 492 33.49 80.31 -34.51
C ARG A 492 32.81 79.55 -33.34
N PRO A 493 32.93 78.22 -33.28
CA PRO A 493 32.53 77.48 -32.09
C PRO A 493 33.61 77.72 -31.05
N LEU A 494 33.43 78.78 -30.25
CA LEU A 494 34.42 79.30 -29.32
C LEU A 494 34.08 78.85 -27.91
N ILE A 495 34.74 77.80 -27.42
CA ILE A 495 34.55 77.27 -26.08
C ILE A 495 35.59 77.90 -25.15
N VAL A 496 35.16 78.47 -24.03
CA VAL A 496 36.04 79.00 -22.99
C VAL A 496 35.86 78.16 -21.73
N VAL A 497 36.94 77.54 -21.25
CA VAL A 497 36.94 76.79 -19.99
C VAL A 497 37.49 77.66 -18.87
N SER A 498 36.63 78.05 -17.94
CA SER A 498 36.97 78.58 -16.62
C SER A 498 35.76 78.37 -15.68
N SER A 499 36.02 78.29 -14.38
CA SER A 499 34.96 78.30 -13.35
C SER A 499 34.70 79.69 -12.78
N ASP A 500 35.46 80.70 -13.21
CA ASP A 500 35.21 82.08 -12.79
C ASP A 500 33.94 82.65 -13.48
N LYS A 501 33.11 83.34 -12.69
CA LYS A 501 31.83 83.88 -13.17
C LYS A 501 32.00 85.15 -13.99
N GLU A 502 32.96 86.01 -13.64
CA GLU A 502 33.23 87.25 -14.38
C GLU A 502 33.87 86.95 -15.74
N VAL A 503 34.70 85.91 -15.81
CA VAL A 503 35.15 85.35 -17.10
C VAL A 503 33.96 84.78 -17.87
N ALA A 504 33.17 83.88 -17.25
CA ALA A 504 32.06 83.21 -17.93
C ALA A 504 31.00 84.18 -18.50
N ASP A 505 30.63 85.22 -17.77
CA ASP A 505 29.67 86.23 -18.23
C ASP A 505 30.32 87.29 -19.13
N GLY A 506 31.62 87.56 -18.99
CA GLY A 506 32.40 88.33 -19.96
C GLY A 506 32.39 87.69 -21.33
N VAL A 507 32.89 86.46 -21.45
CA VAL A 507 33.05 85.77 -22.73
C VAL A 507 31.71 85.40 -23.38
N ARG A 508 30.67 85.12 -22.58
CA ARG A 508 29.29 84.91 -23.07
C ARG A 508 28.74 86.14 -23.82
N ARG A 509 29.02 87.36 -23.33
CA ARG A 509 28.60 88.61 -24.00
C ARG A 509 29.30 88.82 -25.33
N SER A 510 30.50 88.28 -25.49
CA SER A 510 31.28 88.29 -26.73
C SER A 510 31.00 87.07 -27.65
N GLY A 511 29.97 86.26 -27.36
CA GLY A 511 29.53 85.15 -28.22
C GLY A 511 30.18 83.79 -27.93
N ALA A 512 31.12 83.70 -26.99
CA ALA A 512 31.73 82.43 -26.60
C ALA A 512 30.78 81.56 -25.75
N ARG A 513 31.04 80.25 -25.76
CA ARG A 513 30.38 79.27 -24.88
C ARG A 513 31.24 79.02 -23.63
N PRO A 514 30.89 79.58 -22.46
CA PRO A 514 31.57 79.25 -21.22
C PRO A 514 31.26 77.80 -20.79
N VAL A 515 32.28 77.12 -20.27
CA VAL A 515 32.26 75.74 -19.76
C VAL A 515 33.00 75.71 -18.42
N PRO A 516 32.40 75.18 -17.33
CA PRO A 516 33.08 75.07 -16.04
C PRO A 516 34.27 74.10 -16.10
N SER A 517 35.34 74.42 -15.38
CA SER A 517 36.57 73.62 -15.34
C SER A 517 36.34 72.18 -14.86
N SER A 518 35.29 71.95 -14.07
CA SER A 518 34.81 70.62 -13.65
C SER A 518 34.58 69.67 -14.84
N MET A 519 34.00 70.14 -15.95
CA MET A 519 33.75 69.33 -17.14
C MET A 519 35.06 68.95 -17.84
N LEU A 520 36.00 69.88 -17.99
CA LEU A 520 37.29 69.59 -18.60
C LEU A 520 38.11 68.62 -17.73
N VAL A 521 38.16 68.81 -16.41
CA VAL A 521 38.84 67.88 -15.48
C VAL A 521 38.25 66.47 -15.59
N ARG A 522 36.91 66.35 -15.57
CA ARG A 522 36.22 65.06 -15.77
C ARG A 522 36.50 64.46 -17.15
N ARG A 523 36.63 65.29 -18.20
CA ARG A 523 36.92 64.84 -19.56
C ARG A 523 38.35 64.33 -19.72
N LEU A 524 39.31 65.00 -19.07
CA LEU A 524 40.71 64.61 -19.03
C LEU A 524 40.94 63.32 -18.23
N GLY A 525 40.18 63.09 -17.16
CA GLY A 525 40.18 61.85 -16.39
C GLY A 525 39.63 60.60 -17.11
N ARG A 526 39.12 60.76 -18.35
CA ARG A 526 38.65 59.67 -19.22
C ARG A 526 39.64 59.33 -20.35
N SER A 527 40.90 59.75 -20.28
CA SER A 527 41.85 59.67 -21.42
C SER A 527 43.33 59.60 -21.07
#